data_AF-A0A959CFF6-F1
#
_entry.id   AF-A0A959CFF6-F1
#
_cell.length_a   1.000
_cell.length_b   1.000
_cell.length_c   1.000
_cell.angle_alpha   90.00
_cell.angle_beta   90.00
_cell.angle_gamma   90.00
#
_symmetry.space_group_name_H-M   'P 1'
#
loop_
_entity.id
_entity.type
_entity.pdbx_description
1 polymer ?
#
loop_
_entity_poly.entity_id
_entity_poly.type
_entity_poly.pdbx_seq_one_letter_code
_entity_poly.pdbx_strand_id
1 'polypeptide(L)'
;MRLHPESVLTLILAATFMILSCSPEKPIRVLAFSKTEAFRHESIEAGIAALRKMAEERGFEISFTEDAAQFNTASLRQFNAVVFLNTSGDVLDAGQQDAFERYIQAGGGYVGIHLAAGTEYDWPWYGRLVGARFLG
;
A
#
# COMPACT_ATOMS: atom_id res chain seq x y z
N MET A 1 52.64 18.96 9.36
CA MET A 1 51.84 17.80 9.78
C MET A 1 51.80 16.83 8.60
N ARG A 2 52.58 15.74 8.63
CA ARG A 2 52.65 14.75 7.53
C ARG A 2 51.69 13.62 7.85
N LEU A 3 50.70 13.39 6.99
CA LEU A 3 49.82 12.22 7.10
C LEU A 3 50.63 10.97 6.76
N HIS A 4 50.55 9.94 7.60
CA HIS A 4 51.22 8.67 7.37
C HIS A 4 50.45 7.85 6.32
N PRO A 5 51.14 7.05 5.47
CA PRO A 5 50.52 6.28 4.39
C PRO A 5 49.38 5.35 4.88
N GLU A 6 49.52 4.78 6.07
CA GLU A 6 48.51 3.95 6.75
C GLU A 6 47.21 4.73 7.05
N SER A 7 47.33 6.02 7.41
CA SER A 7 46.19 6.89 7.70
C SER A 7 45.41 7.25 6.42
N VAL A 8 46.12 7.36 5.29
CA VAL A 8 45.52 7.61 3.98
C VAL A 8 44.77 6.37 3.49
N LEU A 9 45.35 5.18 3.65
CA LEU A 9 44.72 3.92 3.28
C LEU A 9 43.45 3.65 4.11
N THR A 10 43.49 3.93 5.42
CA THR A 10 42.33 3.79 6.30
C THR A 10 41.19 4.76 5.95
N LEU A 11 41.51 6.01 5.59
CA LEU A 11 40.50 6.98 5.13
C LEU A 11 39.86 6.55 3.81
N ILE A 12 40.65 6.05 2.87
CA ILE A 12 40.16 5.57 1.57
C ILE A 12 39.23 4.36 1.78
N LEU A 13 39.62 3.40 2.63
CA LEU A 13 38.81 2.20 2.89
C LEU A 13 37.48 2.56 3.58
N ALA A 14 37.49 3.48 4.55
CA ALA A 14 36.29 3.98 5.22
C ALA A 14 35.35 4.75 4.27
N ALA A 15 35.91 5.60 3.39
CA ALA A 15 35.13 6.32 2.38
C ALA A 15 34.50 5.35 1.35
N THR A 16 35.22 4.30 0.96
CA THR A 16 34.72 3.27 0.03
C THR A 16 33.56 2.49 0.67
N PHE A 17 33.62 2.17 1.96
CA PHE A 17 32.53 1.49 2.69
C PHE A 17 31.25 2.35 2.82
N MET A 18 31.39 3.67 2.99
CA MET A 18 30.25 4.60 3.00
C MET A 18 29.58 4.74 1.62
N ILE A 19 30.35 4.73 0.54
CA ILE A 19 29.83 4.85 -0.83
C ILE A 19 29.06 3.58 -1.24
N LEU A 20 29.47 2.39 -0.77
CA LEU A 20 28.76 1.13 -1.05
C LEU A 20 27.46 0.91 -0.27
N SER A 21 27.18 1.69 0.79
CA SER A 21 25.99 1.51 1.62
C SER A 21 24.73 2.22 1.11
N CYS A 22 24.86 3.03 0.05
CA CYS A 22 23.71 3.71 -0.56
C CYS A 22 23.08 2.80 -1.64
N SER A 23 22.29 1.81 -1.22
CA SER A 23 21.36 1.15 -2.14
C SER A 23 20.13 2.06 -2.32
N PRO A 24 19.66 2.33 -3.55
CA PRO A 24 18.41 3.06 -3.72
C PRO A 24 17.30 2.30 -2.99
N GLU A 25 16.64 2.99 -2.07
CA GLU A 25 15.50 2.43 -1.34
C GLU A 25 14.42 2.04 -2.36
N LYS A 26 13.84 0.84 -2.21
CA LYS A 26 12.76 0.44 -3.13
C LYS A 26 11.63 1.46 -3.03
N PRO A 27 11.06 1.92 -4.17
CA PRO A 27 9.98 2.88 -4.13
C PRO A 27 8.79 2.28 -3.36
N ILE A 28 8.14 3.11 -2.55
CA ILE A 28 6.89 2.73 -1.88
C ILE A 28 5.81 2.59 -2.95
N ARG A 29 5.11 1.45 -2.97
CA ARG A 29 4.05 1.16 -3.94
C ARG A 29 2.73 0.95 -3.23
N VAL A 30 1.70 1.64 -3.69
CA VAL A 30 0.34 1.57 -3.13
C VAL A 30 -0.63 1.08 -4.20
N LEU A 31 -1.55 0.20 -3.83
CA LEU A 31 -2.68 -0.19 -4.66
C LEU A 31 -3.95 0.49 -4.13
N ALA A 32 -4.56 1.38 -4.90
CA ALA A 32 -5.86 1.95 -4.61
C ALA A 32 -6.95 1.18 -5.35
N PHE A 33 -7.86 0.60 -4.59
CA PHE A 33 -8.98 -0.21 -5.04
C PHE A 33 -10.29 0.54 -4.81
N SER A 34 -11.10 0.70 -5.85
CA SER A 34 -12.37 1.45 -5.79
C SER A 34 -13.56 0.68 -6.34
N LYS A 35 -13.48 -0.66 -6.41
CA LYS A 35 -14.60 -1.49 -6.86
C LYS A 35 -15.80 -1.33 -5.92
N THR A 36 -16.99 -1.32 -6.50
CA THR A 36 -18.26 -1.30 -5.78
C THR A 36 -19.19 -2.35 -6.36
N GLU A 37 -19.85 -3.10 -5.47
CA GLU A 37 -20.95 -4.03 -5.79
C GLU A 37 -22.27 -3.55 -5.15
N ALA A 38 -22.27 -2.33 -4.60
CA ALA A 38 -23.44 -1.63 -4.10
C ALA A 38 -23.43 -0.16 -4.60
N PHE A 39 -23.60 0.82 -3.70
CA PHE A 39 -23.65 2.24 -4.09
C PHE A 39 -22.30 2.76 -4.61
N ARG A 40 -22.30 3.39 -5.79
CA ARG A 40 -21.13 4.03 -6.41
C ARG A 40 -21.11 5.51 -6.05
N HIS A 41 -20.04 5.96 -5.40
CA HIS A 41 -19.87 7.36 -5.01
C HIS A 41 -19.24 8.17 -6.14
N GLU A 42 -19.81 9.33 -6.47
CA GLU A 42 -19.22 10.26 -7.44
C GLU A 42 -17.85 10.79 -6.98
N SER A 43 -17.61 10.82 -5.67
CA SER A 43 -16.37 11.30 -5.06
C SER A 43 -15.15 10.39 -5.30
N ILE A 44 -15.32 9.19 -5.87
CA ILE A 44 -14.19 8.30 -6.19
C ILE A 44 -13.22 8.97 -7.17
N GLU A 45 -13.71 9.64 -8.23
CA GLU A 45 -12.82 10.29 -9.20
C GLU A 45 -12.01 11.42 -8.57
N ALA A 46 -12.65 12.20 -7.69
CA ALA A 46 -11.97 13.23 -6.90
C ALA A 46 -10.95 12.61 -5.93
N GLY A 47 -11.27 11.47 -5.31
CA GLY A 47 -10.36 10.71 -4.46
C GLY A 47 -9.14 10.17 -5.20
N ILE A 48 -9.34 9.62 -6.40
CA ILE A 48 -8.26 9.17 -7.29
C ILE A 48 -7.33 10.35 -7.63
N ALA A 49 -7.90 11.49 -8.04
CA ALA A 49 -7.12 12.69 -8.35
C ALA A 49 -6.32 13.18 -7.13
N ALA A 50 -6.92 13.19 -5.94
CA ALA A 50 -6.26 13.59 -4.71
C ALA A 50 -5.10 12.65 -4.31
N LEU A 51 -5.32 11.32 -4.39
CA LEU A 51 -4.30 10.33 -4.09
C LEU A 51 -3.14 10.38 -5.10
N ARG A 52 -3.44 10.60 -6.39
CA ARG A 52 -2.41 10.78 -7.43
C ARG A 52 -1.54 11.99 -7.13
N LYS A 53 -2.16 13.15 -6.87
CA LYS A 53 -1.44 14.36 -6.49
C LYS A 53 -0.57 14.14 -5.24
N MET A 54 -1.10 13.46 -4.22
CA MET A 54 -0.36 13.13 -3.02
C MET A 54 0.86 12.24 -3.32
N ALA A 55 0.70 11.24 -4.20
CA ALA A 55 1.78 10.36 -4.62
C ALA A 55 2.93 11.12 -5.30
N GLU A 56 2.59 12.05 -6.20
CA GLU A 56 3.54 12.94 -6.87
C GLU A 56 4.28 13.85 -5.88
N GLU A 57 3.56 14.46 -4.93
CA GLU A 57 4.13 15.37 -3.94
C GLU A 57 4.99 14.67 -2.89
N ARG A 58 4.74 13.39 -2.61
CA ARG A 58 5.39 12.63 -1.53
C ARG A 58 6.36 11.55 -2.02
N GLY A 59 6.47 11.35 -3.33
CA GLY A 59 7.46 10.46 -3.93
C GLY A 59 7.17 8.96 -3.75
N PHE A 60 5.89 8.55 -3.81
CA PHE A 60 5.51 7.13 -3.86
C PHE A 60 4.75 6.80 -5.14
N GLU A 61 4.75 5.52 -5.52
CA GLU A 61 3.97 5.03 -6.66
C GLU A 61 2.57 4.60 -6.20
N ILE A 62 1.55 4.93 -6.98
CA ILE A 62 0.20 4.46 -6.74
C ILE A 62 -0.44 3.91 -8.01
N SER A 63 -1.01 2.71 -7.92
CA SER A 63 -1.80 2.07 -8.97
C SER A 63 -3.27 2.11 -8.59
N PHE A 64 -4.15 2.43 -9.54
CA PHE A 64 -5.60 2.46 -9.32
C PHE A 64 -6.26 1.31 -10.05
N THR A 65 -7.21 0.62 -9.42
CA THR A 65 -7.93 -0.50 -10.03
C THR A 65 -9.34 -0.66 -9.46
N GLU A 66 -10.24 -1.19 -10.27
CA GLU A 66 -11.53 -1.75 -9.83
C GLU A 66 -11.58 -3.27 -10.07
N ASP A 67 -10.47 -3.86 -10.55
CA ASP A 67 -10.35 -5.30 -10.81
C ASP A 67 -9.96 -6.08 -9.55
N ALA A 68 -10.88 -6.89 -9.04
CA ALA A 68 -10.68 -7.73 -7.87
C ALA A 68 -9.66 -8.87 -8.13
N ALA A 69 -9.34 -9.20 -9.39
CA ALA A 69 -8.32 -10.21 -9.71
C ALA A 69 -6.91 -9.81 -9.22
N GLN A 70 -6.69 -8.53 -8.89
CA GLN A 70 -5.47 -8.07 -8.22
C GLN A 70 -5.32 -8.59 -6.79
N PHE A 71 -6.38 -9.08 -6.14
CA PHE A 71 -6.35 -9.61 -4.79
C PHE A 71 -5.87 -11.07 -4.76
N ASN A 72 -4.60 -11.25 -5.14
CA ASN A 72 -3.89 -12.51 -5.04
C ASN A 72 -2.46 -12.28 -4.49
N THR A 73 -1.84 -13.32 -3.95
CA THR A 73 -0.51 -13.22 -3.31
C THR A 73 0.58 -12.65 -4.23
N ALA A 74 0.55 -12.96 -5.53
CA ALA A 74 1.58 -12.52 -6.46
C ALA A 74 1.50 -11.03 -6.79
N SER A 75 0.29 -10.47 -6.83
CA SER A 75 0.08 -9.03 -7.00
C SER A 75 0.27 -8.28 -5.68
N LEU A 76 -0.42 -8.69 -4.60
CA LEU A 76 -0.40 -7.98 -3.31
C LEU A 76 1.00 -7.84 -2.69
N ARG A 77 1.89 -8.84 -2.85
CA ARG A 77 3.27 -8.77 -2.32
C ARG A 77 4.11 -7.62 -2.89
N GLN A 78 3.65 -7.01 -3.98
CA GLN A 78 4.37 -5.92 -4.64
C GLN A 78 4.06 -4.55 -4.04
N PHE A 79 3.04 -4.46 -3.17
CA PHE A 79 2.53 -3.22 -2.62
C PHE A 79 2.78 -3.14 -1.11
N ASN A 80 3.25 -1.99 -0.65
CA ASN A 80 3.44 -1.70 0.76
C ASN A 80 2.11 -1.46 1.48
N ALA A 81 1.11 -0.90 0.77
CA ALA A 81 -0.23 -0.68 1.31
C ALA A 81 -1.31 -0.87 0.24
N VAL A 82 -2.50 -1.25 0.68
CA VAL A 82 -3.73 -1.26 -0.12
C VAL A 82 -4.72 -0.24 0.45
N VAL A 83 -5.23 0.63 -0.41
CA VAL A 83 -6.25 1.63 -0.09
C VAL A 83 -7.59 1.14 -0.64
N PHE A 84 -8.61 1.07 0.22
CA PHE A 84 -10.00 0.87 -0.19
C PHE A 84 -10.65 2.25 -0.27
N LEU A 85 -10.84 2.75 -1.50
CA LEU A 85 -11.37 4.09 -1.76
C LEU A 85 -12.86 4.00 -2.07
N ASN A 86 -13.72 4.30 -1.10
CA ASN A 86 -15.18 4.28 -1.24
C ASN A 86 -15.74 2.97 -1.83
N THR A 87 -15.08 1.84 -1.56
CA THR A 87 -15.61 0.52 -1.90
C THR A 87 -16.96 0.31 -1.23
N SER A 88 -17.80 -0.56 -1.77
CA SER A 88 -19.11 -0.86 -1.19
C SER A 88 -19.62 -2.22 -1.64
N GLY A 89 -20.41 -2.88 -0.79
CA GLY A 89 -20.93 -4.23 -1.08
C GLY A 89 -19.90 -5.34 -0.79
N ASP A 90 -20.11 -6.48 -1.43
CA ASP A 90 -19.27 -7.69 -1.33
C ASP A 90 -18.41 -7.78 -2.59
N VAL A 91 -17.18 -7.26 -2.52
CA VAL A 91 -16.34 -6.93 -3.68
C VAL A 91 -15.25 -7.97 -3.95
N LEU A 92 -14.92 -8.79 -2.96
CA LEU A 92 -13.93 -9.86 -3.02
C LEU A 92 -14.59 -11.24 -2.84
N ASP A 93 -14.17 -12.22 -3.65
CA ASP A 93 -14.52 -13.61 -3.39
C ASP A 93 -13.70 -14.22 -2.25
N ALA A 94 -14.07 -15.43 -1.79
CA ALA A 94 -13.39 -16.10 -0.67
C ALA A 94 -11.88 -16.28 -0.87
N GLY A 95 -11.42 -16.56 -2.10
CA GLY A 95 -9.99 -16.72 -2.38
C GLY A 95 -9.24 -15.38 -2.32
N GLN A 96 -9.89 -14.31 -2.75
CA GLN A 96 -9.38 -12.94 -2.68
C GLN A 96 -9.36 -12.41 -1.24
N GLN A 97 -10.40 -12.72 -0.45
CA GLN A 97 -10.47 -12.45 0.99
C GLN A 97 -9.30 -13.13 1.73
N ASP A 98 -9.08 -14.43 1.49
CA ASP A 98 -7.95 -15.19 2.05
C ASP A 98 -6.59 -14.58 1.69
N ALA A 99 -6.42 -14.16 0.43
CA ALA A 99 -5.18 -13.52 -0.02
C ALA A 99 -4.95 -12.17 0.67
N PHE A 100 -6.01 -11.38 0.86
CA PHE A 100 -5.94 -10.10 1.54
C PHE A 100 -5.68 -10.23 3.04
N GLU A 101 -6.32 -11.20 3.71
CA GLU A 101 -6.06 -11.49 5.12
C GLU A 101 -4.58 -11.86 5.35
N ARG A 102 -4.04 -12.74 4.51
CA ARG A 102 -2.61 -13.11 4.57
C ARG A 102 -1.69 -11.92 4.31
N TYR A 103 -2.05 -11.05 3.37
CA TYR A 103 -1.29 -9.83 3.08
C TYR A 103 -1.19 -8.94 4.33
N ILE A 104 -2.31 -8.69 5.02
CA ILE A 104 -2.33 -7.89 6.25
C ILE A 104 -1.55 -8.59 7.38
N GLN A 105 -1.75 -9.89 7.57
CA GLN A 105 -1.03 -10.67 8.59
C GLN A 105 0.49 -10.70 8.36
N ALA A 106 0.94 -10.59 7.10
CA ALA A 106 2.34 -10.50 6.73
C ALA A 106 2.93 -9.08 6.88
N GLY A 107 2.16 -8.12 7.40
CA GLY A 107 2.61 -6.74 7.63
C GLY A 107 2.27 -5.76 6.50
N GLY A 108 1.40 -6.15 5.56
CA GLY A 108 0.86 -5.25 4.55
C GLY A 108 0.01 -4.12 5.15
N GLY A 109 0.16 -2.91 4.63
CA GLY A 109 -0.59 -1.74 5.09
C GLY A 109 -2.04 -1.72 4.56
N TYR A 110 -2.96 -1.18 5.36
CA TYR A 110 -4.35 -0.96 4.96
C TYR A 110 -4.78 0.49 5.23
N VAL A 111 -5.52 1.05 4.29
CA VAL A 111 -6.20 2.35 4.45
C VAL A 111 -7.63 2.23 3.92
N GLY A 112 -8.62 2.33 4.79
CA GLY A 112 -10.03 2.44 4.40
C GLY A 112 -10.47 3.89 4.34
N ILE A 113 -11.09 4.31 3.23
CA ILE A 113 -11.64 5.67 3.07
C ILE A 113 -13.16 5.60 2.94
N HIS A 114 -13.85 6.30 3.86
CA HIS A 114 -15.30 6.51 3.87
C HIS A 114 -16.09 5.21 3.79
N LEU A 115 -16.74 4.90 2.66
CA LEU A 115 -17.63 3.72 2.55
C LEU A 115 -16.90 2.38 2.51
N ALA A 116 -15.56 2.38 2.55
CA ALA A 116 -14.77 1.20 2.89
C ALA A 116 -15.25 0.52 4.19
N ALA A 117 -15.76 1.28 5.17
CA ALA A 117 -16.33 0.72 6.41
C ALA A 117 -17.69 0.01 6.22
N GLY A 118 -18.35 0.22 5.07
CA GLY A 118 -19.57 -0.48 4.65
C GLY A 118 -19.32 -1.57 3.59
N THR A 119 -18.08 -2.01 3.43
CA THR A 119 -17.69 -3.10 2.51
C THR A 119 -17.60 -4.43 3.28
N GLU A 120 -17.84 -5.56 2.61
CA GLU A 120 -17.61 -6.92 3.13
C GLU A 120 -18.31 -7.17 4.50
N TYR A 121 -19.63 -6.97 4.56
CA TYR A 121 -20.40 -7.12 5.82
C TYR A 121 -20.38 -8.54 6.37
N ASP A 122 -20.53 -9.52 5.47
CA ASP A 122 -20.60 -10.94 5.81
C ASP A 122 -19.23 -11.57 6.06
N TRP A 123 -18.16 -10.77 6.02
CA TRP A 123 -16.81 -11.17 6.37
C TRP A 123 -16.39 -10.49 7.69
N PRO A 124 -16.59 -11.14 8.86
CA PRO A 124 -16.32 -10.55 10.16
C PRO A 124 -14.86 -10.14 10.38
N TRP A 125 -13.93 -10.80 9.69
CA TRP A 125 -12.51 -10.47 9.76
C TRP A 125 -12.25 -9.06 9.25
N TYR A 126 -12.81 -8.68 8.09
CA TYR A 126 -12.66 -7.33 7.55
C TYR A 126 -13.26 -6.27 8.48
N GLY A 127 -14.41 -6.56 9.09
CA GLY A 127 -15.00 -5.68 10.11
C GLY A 127 -14.06 -5.43 11.30
N ARG A 128 -13.28 -6.43 11.73
CA ARG A 128 -12.26 -6.26 12.78
C ARG A 128 -11.04 -5.49 12.29
N LEU A 129 -10.62 -5.68 11.03
CA LEU A 129 -9.55 -4.90 10.41
C LEU A 129 -9.89 -3.41 10.38
N VAL A 130 -11.09 -3.07 9.92
CA VAL A 130 -11.58 -1.68 9.86
C VAL A 130 -11.78 -1.12 11.27
N GLY A 131 -12.24 -1.95 12.21
CA GLY A 131 -12.55 -1.54 13.58
C GLY A 131 -13.85 -0.74 13.72
N ALA A 132 -14.60 -0.57 12.63
CA ALA A 132 -15.90 0.11 12.58
C ALA A 132 -16.78 -0.48 11.48
N ARG A 133 -18.10 -0.26 11.58
CA ARG A 133 -19.10 -0.60 10.57
C ARG A 133 -20.00 0.60 10.31
N PHE A 134 -20.38 0.81 9.04
CA PHE A 134 -21.44 1.75 8.70
C PHE A 134 -22.80 1.19 9.19
N LEU A 135 -23.72 2.05 9.63
CA LEU A 135 -25.02 1.61 10.20
C LEU A 135 -26.25 2.10 9.42
N GLY A 136 -26.06 2.89 8.36
CA GLY A 136 -27.15 3.56 7.64
C GLY A 136 -27.21 5.05 7.95
#